data_AF-A0A7C3I773-F1
#
_entry.id   AF-A0A7C3I773-F1
#
_cell.length_a   1.000
_cell.length_b   1.000
_cell.length_c   1.000
_cell.angle_alpha   90.00
_cell.angle_beta   90.00
_cell.angle_gamma   90.00
#
_symmetry.space_group_name_H-M   'P 1'
#
loop_
_entity.id
_entity.type
_entity.pdbx_description
1 polymer ?
#
loop_
_entity_poly.entity_id
_entity_poly.type
_entity_poly.pdbx_seq_one_letter_code
_entity_poly.pdbx_strand_id
1 'polypeptide(L)'
;MRACSWAGTVTVRGPPSAASAVGPESAAERPIPAWTKRRRVSRDSLAGMSGHSLPFRRPGAGTFEQSSRLRGSVSSPLAGYIQEVRFAMLLLLSTAVVWTAGPPASFVRVSPRDARYLELDDGRPYIPIGLNMISPPRAAADEEEALRGMEDWLRRLSSNGGNFIRVWLSYPFWDVEHSRSGVYDAEKARRIDRLLEMCRRHGIRVKLTMEHFRSVGEVRGSWSDKPLHHVSSGGPARSIADFFDGETAREQFRGKIRWYAKRYGAQPVIFGWELWNEINAVRGGDYMAWTEAMLPELHKAFPGNLAMQSLGSFDRAQSRDVYRRHSTMPGNDLAQVHRYLDLGAELEVCHGPVDVLAADAIRELAGWRPRRPIVLAESGAVEPKHSGPFRLYAADREGVILHDVLFAPFFAGAAGPGQIWHWDAYVAANDLWWHFSRFAEVVKDLDPPAEGFEPYMLPHERLRVYALKGGRTLLAWCRDGRNSWEAELNNGEPPETIRGAVLKLDGVRKVRFYDPWKAEWSEGQLRRGSVTLPAFKRSLVLKAER
;
A
#
# COMPACT_ATOMS: atom_id res chain seq x y z
N MET A 1 54.59 -45.20 1.64
CA MET A 1 55.69 -45.34 0.66
C MET A 1 55.61 -44.17 -0.32
N ARG A 2 56.77 -43.62 -0.77
CA ARG A 2 57.04 -42.80 -1.98
C ARG A 2 55.85 -41.98 -2.55
N ALA A 3 55.78 -40.65 -2.53
CA ALA A 3 56.79 -39.62 -2.83
C ALA A 3 57.43 -39.75 -4.22
N CYS A 4 57.10 -38.83 -5.13
CA CYS A 4 57.90 -38.43 -6.29
C CYS A 4 57.60 -36.96 -6.65
N SER A 5 58.65 -36.23 -7.01
CA SER A 5 58.68 -34.81 -7.38
C SER A 5 58.98 -34.61 -8.87
N TRP A 6 59.00 -33.35 -9.34
CA TRP A 6 59.82 -32.71 -10.40
C TRP A 6 58.99 -31.50 -10.90
N ALA A 7 59.34 -30.22 -10.69
CA ALA A 7 60.58 -29.44 -10.85
C ALA A 7 60.87 -29.02 -12.30
N GLY A 8 60.88 -27.70 -12.57
CA GLY A 8 61.13 -27.11 -13.89
C GLY A 8 61.08 -25.57 -13.88
N THR A 9 62.20 -24.92 -13.56
CA THR A 9 62.42 -23.46 -13.57
C THR A 9 62.84 -22.91 -14.95
N VAL A 10 62.58 -21.62 -15.24
CA VAL A 10 63.49 -20.66 -15.92
C VAL A 10 62.98 -19.21 -15.75
N THR A 11 63.90 -18.23 -15.72
CA THR A 11 63.69 -16.77 -15.55
C THR A 11 64.05 -16.01 -16.87
N VAL A 12 64.03 -14.67 -17.08
CA VAL A 12 64.06 -13.43 -16.25
C VAL A 12 63.39 -12.30 -17.09
N ARG A 13 62.76 -11.26 -16.49
CA ARG A 13 62.94 -9.81 -16.84
C ARG A 13 62.05 -8.84 -16.04
N GLY A 14 62.54 -7.61 -15.86
CA GLY A 14 61.98 -6.54 -15.01
C GLY A 14 61.07 -5.51 -15.72
N PRO A 15 60.79 -4.37 -15.07
CA PRO A 15 59.58 -3.55 -15.28
C PRO A 15 59.71 -2.47 -16.38
N PRO A 16 58.61 -1.76 -16.70
CA PRO A 16 58.47 -0.38 -16.19
C PRO A 16 57.05 0.00 -15.71
N SER A 17 56.90 1.27 -15.34
CA SER A 17 55.78 1.86 -14.59
C SER A 17 54.62 2.44 -15.42
N ALA A 18 53.51 2.70 -14.70
CA ALA A 18 52.49 3.74 -14.93
C ALA A 18 51.43 3.55 -16.04
N ALA A 19 50.16 3.43 -15.63
CA ALA A 19 49.12 4.42 -15.92
C ALA A 19 47.84 4.14 -15.11
N SER A 20 47.13 5.21 -14.74
CA SER A 20 45.83 5.21 -14.05
C SER A 20 44.67 4.72 -14.93
N ALA A 21 43.77 3.90 -14.39
CA ALA A 21 42.50 3.54 -15.04
C ALA A 21 41.29 3.76 -14.10
N VAL A 22 40.67 4.92 -14.32
CA VAL A 22 39.27 5.32 -14.09
C VAL A 22 38.31 4.20 -13.63
N GLY A 23 37.64 4.42 -12.49
CA GLY A 23 36.50 3.59 -12.03
C GLY A 23 35.20 3.90 -12.78
N PRO A 24 34.17 3.04 -12.68
CA PRO A 24 32.94 3.18 -13.47
C PRO A 24 32.12 4.40 -13.02
N GLU A 25 31.92 5.36 -13.94
CA GLU A 25 30.99 6.47 -13.74
C GLU A 25 29.55 5.94 -13.61
N SER A 26 28.90 6.26 -12.48
CA SER A 26 27.48 5.97 -12.28
C SER A 26 26.62 6.91 -13.12
N ALA A 27 25.72 6.35 -13.94
CA ALA A 27 24.76 7.11 -14.73
C ALA A 27 23.93 8.06 -13.86
N ALA A 28 23.82 9.33 -14.27
CA ALA A 28 23.06 10.34 -13.55
C ALA A 28 21.54 10.07 -13.66
N GLU A 29 20.92 9.75 -12.52
CA GLU A 29 19.46 9.71 -12.36
C GLU A 29 18.86 11.09 -12.70
N ARG A 30 17.90 11.13 -13.63
CA ARG A 30 17.17 12.37 -13.96
C ARG A 30 15.83 12.41 -13.22
N PRO A 31 15.44 13.56 -12.65
CA PRO A 31 14.18 13.67 -11.92
C PRO A 31 12.96 13.52 -12.83
N ILE A 32 11.87 13.02 -12.24
CA ILE A 32 10.54 12.91 -12.84
C ILE A 32 10.11 14.28 -13.39
N PRO A 33 9.79 14.44 -14.69
CA PRO A 33 9.43 15.75 -15.24
C PRO A 33 8.07 16.25 -14.74
N ALA A 34 8.06 17.44 -14.13
CA ALA A 34 6.83 18.19 -13.91
C ALA A 34 6.26 18.67 -15.27
N TRP A 35 5.14 18.08 -15.69
CA TRP A 35 4.51 18.39 -16.98
C TRP A 35 3.73 19.72 -16.96
N THR A 36 4.42 20.83 -17.20
CA THR A 36 3.79 22.10 -17.57
C THR A 36 4.45 22.76 -18.78
N LYS A 37 3.80 22.67 -19.94
CA LYS A 37 3.89 23.68 -21.02
C LYS A 37 2.72 23.56 -21.98
N ARG A 38 1.73 24.46 -21.87
CA ARG A 38 0.69 24.64 -22.89
C ARG A 38 1.36 25.19 -24.16
N ARG A 39 1.06 24.63 -25.33
CA ARG A 39 1.42 25.27 -26.60
C ARG A 39 0.52 26.49 -26.82
N ARG A 40 1.11 27.69 -26.93
CA ARG A 40 0.48 28.81 -27.64
C ARG A 40 0.41 28.44 -29.12
N VAL A 41 -0.77 28.58 -29.73
CA VAL A 41 -0.91 28.64 -31.19
C VAL A 41 -1.10 30.11 -31.54
N SER A 42 -0.10 30.71 -32.16
CA SER A 42 -0.24 32.00 -32.86
C SER A 42 -0.91 31.74 -34.21
N ARG A 43 -2.06 32.37 -34.43
CA ARG A 43 -2.61 32.59 -35.77
C ARG A 43 -2.24 34.00 -36.18
N ASP A 44 -1.76 34.16 -37.42
CA ASP A 44 -1.74 35.43 -38.12
C ASP A 44 -1.84 35.19 -39.63
N SER A 45 -2.28 36.24 -40.35
CA SER A 45 -2.62 36.30 -41.79
C SER A 45 -3.89 35.53 -42.24
N LEU A 46 -4.78 36.09 -43.06
CA LEU A 46 -4.85 37.45 -43.65
C LEU A 46 -6.30 37.84 -44.02
N ALA A 47 -6.54 39.15 -44.02
CA ALA A 47 -7.62 39.98 -44.61
C ALA A 47 -8.87 39.37 -45.30
N GLY A 48 -10.03 39.96 -45.01
CA GLY A 48 -11.27 39.91 -45.81
C GLY A 48 -12.28 40.94 -45.30
N MET A 49 -12.78 41.83 -46.16
CA MET A 49 -13.54 43.03 -45.77
C MET A 49 -15.07 42.83 -45.66
N SER A 50 -15.69 43.79 -44.95
CA SER A 50 -17.06 44.34 -45.08
C SER A 50 -18.29 43.56 -44.57
N GLY A 51 -19.25 44.33 -44.03
CA GLY A 51 -20.68 44.09 -44.32
C GLY A 51 -21.63 43.78 -43.15
N HIS A 52 -22.27 44.82 -42.62
CA HIS A 52 -23.69 44.87 -42.24
C HIS A 52 -24.28 44.15 -40.99
N SER A 53 -24.74 45.01 -40.07
CA SER A 53 -26.15 45.12 -39.61
C SER A 53 -26.75 44.12 -38.60
N LEU A 54 -27.00 44.65 -37.39
CA LEU A 54 -28.04 44.30 -36.41
C LEU A 54 -29.47 44.38 -37.01
N PRO A 55 -30.52 43.69 -36.47
CA PRO A 55 -31.13 44.10 -35.18
C PRO A 55 -31.83 43.05 -34.27
N PHE A 56 -31.74 43.35 -32.97
CA PHE A 56 -32.79 43.36 -31.93
C PHE A 56 -34.25 42.92 -32.29
N ARG A 57 -34.85 42.02 -31.46
CA ARG A 57 -35.94 42.33 -30.49
C ARG A 57 -36.45 41.11 -29.68
N ARG A 58 -36.95 41.39 -28.47
CA ARG A 58 -37.82 40.55 -27.58
C ARG A 58 -39.26 41.18 -27.55
N PRO A 59 -40.20 40.86 -26.62
CA PRO A 59 -41.00 39.64 -26.43
C PRO A 59 -42.53 39.92 -26.27
N GLY A 60 -43.36 38.90 -25.96
CA GLY A 60 -44.74 39.01 -25.41
C GLY A 60 -45.23 37.64 -24.89
N ALA A 61 -45.71 37.50 -23.63
CA ALA A 61 -47.10 37.70 -23.13
C ALA A 61 -48.09 36.65 -23.71
N GLY A 62 -48.84 35.83 -22.94
CA GLY A 62 -49.84 36.15 -21.91
C GLY A 62 -51.21 36.37 -22.57
N THR A 63 -52.39 35.84 -22.17
CA THR A 63 -52.88 35.16 -20.95
C THR A 63 -54.23 34.43 -21.21
N PHE A 64 -54.54 33.42 -20.38
CA PHE A 64 -55.85 32.99 -19.80
C PHE A 64 -57.22 33.50 -20.32
N GLU A 65 -58.17 32.55 -20.47
CA GLU A 65 -59.61 32.50 -20.01
C GLU A 65 -60.34 31.36 -20.79
N GLN A 66 -61.56 30.88 -20.50
CA GLN A 66 -62.27 30.34 -19.33
C GLN A 66 -63.63 29.78 -19.85
N SER A 67 -64.37 28.96 -19.07
CA SER A 67 -65.78 28.50 -19.33
C SER A 67 -65.99 27.40 -20.42
N SER A 68 -67.01 26.51 -20.40
CA SER A 68 -67.96 26.07 -19.36
C SER A 68 -68.80 24.81 -19.73
N ARG A 69 -69.29 24.04 -18.72
CA ARG A 69 -70.57 23.24 -18.64
C ARG A 69 -70.78 22.05 -19.64
N LEU A 70 -71.57 20.98 -19.41
CA LEU A 70 -72.36 20.43 -18.27
C LEU A 70 -72.84 18.96 -18.55
N ARG A 71 -73.40 18.28 -17.51
CA ARG A 71 -74.13 16.97 -17.48
C ARG A 71 -73.26 15.69 -17.56
N GLY A 72 -73.50 14.62 -16.79
CA GLY A 72 -74.39 14.44 -15.63
C GLY A 72 -74.71 12.97 -15.27
N SER A 73 -74.83 12.72 -13.95
CA SER A 73 -75.50 11.61 -13.21
C SER A 73 -74.64 10.47 -12.64
N VAL A 74 -74.92 9.88 -11.45
CA VAL A 74 -75.78 10.26 -10.30
C VAL A 74 -75.34 9.48 -9.03
N SER A 75 -75.69 9.99 -7.84
CA SER A 75 -75.76 9.33 -6.51
C SER A 75 -74.48 8.90 -5.75
N SER A 76 -74.43 9.39 -4.50
CA SER A 76 -73.68 8.95 -3.31
C SER A 76 -74.72 8.90 -2.16
N PRO A 77 -74.54 8.10 -1.08
CA PRO A 77 -73.94 8.68 0.12
C PRO A 77 -73.11 7.73 1.02
N LEU A 78 -71.94 8.23 1.40
CA LEU A 78 -71.37 8.32 2.76
C LEU A 78 -71.57 7.25 3.87
N ALA A 79 -70.44 7.05 4.57
CA ALA A 79 -70.27 6.74 6.01
C ALA A 79 -70.35 5.27 6.50
N GLY A 80 -69.17 4.64 6.56
CA GLY A 80 -68.87 3.46 7.38
C GLY A 80 -67.35 3.46 7.68
N TYR A 81 -66.95 3.32 8.95
CA TYR A 81 -65.60 3.61 9.43
C TYR A 81 -64.96 2.32 10.00
N ILE A 82 -63.61 2.26 9.97
CA ILE A 82 -62.73 1.32 10.73
C ILE A 82 -62.45 -0.09 10.14
N GLN A 83 -61.15 -0.42 10.17
CA GLN A 83 -60.46 -1.73 10.18
C GLN A 83 -60.19 -2.52 8.87
N GLU A 84 -59.01 -3.16 8.89
CA GLU A 84 -58.58 -4.30 8.05
C GLU A 84 -58.12 -4.06 6.59
N VAL A 85 -57.34 -3.00 6.31
CA VAL A 85 -56.27 -3.07 5.26
C VAL A 85 -54.98 -2.42 5.75
N ARG A 86 -54.24 -3.09 6.64
CA ARG A 86 -52.86 -2.74 7.04
C ARG A 86 -51.96 -3.98 7.17
N PHE A 87 -51.88 -4.79 6.12
CA PHE A 87 -50.99 -5.96 6.08
C PHE A 87 -50.31 -6.20 4.72
N ALA A 88 -49.98 -5.14 3.98
CA ALA A 88 -49.27 -5.25 2.70
C ALA A 88 -48.47 -3.99 2.32
N MET A 89 -47.69 -3.42 3.26
CA MET A 89 -46.60 -2.46 2.96
C MET A 89 -45.71 -2.18 4.18
N LEU A 90 -45.26 -3.23 4.87
CA LEU A 90 -44.05 -3.13 5.68
C LEU A 90 -42.88 -3.07 4.69
N LEU A 91 -42.51 -1.85 4.30
CA LEU A 91 -41.38 -1.61 3.42
C LEU A 91 -40.16 -2.35 3.99
N LEU A 92 -39.50 -3.10 3.11
CA LEU A 92 -38.10 -3.49 3.26
C LEU A 92 -37.21 -2.25 3.16
N LEU A 93 -37.34 -1.36 4.15
CA LEU A 93 -36.25 -0.52 4.60
C LEU A 93 -35.27 -1.41 5.36
N SER A 94 -34.63 -2.32 4.62
CA SER A 94 -33.31 -2.80 4.98
C SER A 94 -32.40 -1.59 4.90
N THR A 95 -32.38 -0.80 5.98
CA THR A 95 -31.27 0.07 6.29
C THR A 95 -30.06 -0.85 6.36
N ALA A 96 -29.32 -0.90 5.26
CA ALA A 96 -27.92 -1.21 5.33
C ALA A 96 -27.35 -0.18 6.30
N VAL A 97 -27.18 -0.60 7.56
CA VAL A 97 -26.32 0.10 8.50
C VAL A 97 -24.93 -0.05 7.89
N VAL A 98 -24.61 0.88 6.98
CA VAL A 98 -23.24 1.18 6.63
C VAL A 98 -22.63 1.54 7.96
N TRP A 99 -21.89 0.60 8.54
CA TRP A 99 -21.11 0.85 9.73
C TRP A 99 -19.97 1.75 9.28
N THR A 100 -20.26 3.05 9.20
CA THR A 100 -19.25 4.08 9.24
C THR A 100 -18.54 3.85 10.56
N ALA A 101 -17.35 3.27 10.49
CA ALA A 101 -16.52 3.11 11.66
C ALA A 101 -16.35 4.51 12.26
N GLY A 102 -16.81 4.68 13.50
CA GLY A 102 -16.60 5.92 14.23
C GLY A 102 -15.10 6.26 14.27
N PRO A 103 -14.74 7.52 14.53
CA PRO A 103 -13.34 7.94 14.54
C PRO A 103 -12.50 6.99 15.41
N PRO A 104 -11.29 6.60 14.98
CA PRO A 104 -10.46 5.63 15.71
C PRO A 104 -10.29 6.02 17.18
N ALA A 105 -10.88 5.23 18.07
CA ALA A 105 -10.81 5.41 19.53
C ALA A 105 -9.84 4.43 20.22
N SER A 106 -9.52 3.32 19.54
CA SER A 106 -8.79 2.16 20.06
C SER A 106 -7.45 2.01 19.33
N PHE A 107 -6.35 1.86 20.07
CA PHE A 107 -5.00 1.78 19.51
C PHE A 107 -4.74 0.43 18.82
N VAL A 108 -3.93 0.41 17.75
CA VAL A 108 -3.49 -0.84 17.10
C VAL A 108 -2.25 -1.38 17.81
N ARG A 109 -2.24 -2.68 18.09
CA ARG A 109 -1.14 -3.38 18.77
C ARG A 109 -0.88 -4.76 18.15
N VAL A 110 0.30 -5.31 18.41
CA VAL A 110 0.57 -6.75 18.22
C VAL A 110 -0.38 -7.53 19.14
N SER A 111 -1.06 -8.54 18.61
CA SER A 111 -2.02 -9.31 19.40
C SER A 111 -1.32 -10.17 20.46
N PRO A 112 -1.79 -10.16 21.72
CA PRO A 112 -1.31 -11.07 22.76
C PRO A 112 -1.91 -12.48 22.60
N ARG A 113 -2.93 -12.65 21.74
CA ARG A 113 -3.56 -13.94 21.44
C ARG A 113 -2.76 -14.71 20.41
N ASP A 114 -2.27 -14.01 19.38
CA ASP A 114 -1.33 -14.53 18.40
C ASP A 114 -0.43 -13.39 17.88
N ALA A 115 0.86 -13.42 18.26
CA ALA A 115 1.82 -12.37 17.91
C ALA A 115 2.04 -12.21 16.40
N ARG A 116 1.55 -13.12 15.54
CA ARG A 116 1.61 -12.98 14.07
C ARG A 116 0.61 -11.97 13.51
N TYR A 117 -0.35 -11.49 14.33
CA TYR A 117 -1.46 -10.67 13.90
C TYR A 117 -1.60 -9.39 14.73
N LEU A 118 -2.44 -8.48 14.23
CA LEU A 118 -2.76 -7.21 14.86
C LEU A 118 -4.19 -7.22 15.41
N GLU A 119 -4.39 -6.49 16.49
CA GLU A 119 -5.71 -6.19 17.04
C GLU A 119 -5.73 -4.79 17.62
N LEU A 120 -6.92 -4.36 18.03
CA LEU A 120 -7.11 -3.15 18.81
C LEU A 120 -6.88 -3.45 20.30
N ASP A 121 -6.58 -2.42 21.08
CA ASP A 121 -6.46 -2.51 22.55
C ASP A 121 -7.77 -2.88 23.26
N ASP A 122 -8.93 -2.70 22.60
CA ASP A 122 -10.23 -3.27 23.02
C ASP A 122 -10.46 -4.73 22.60
N GLY A 123 -9.48 -5.38 21.98
CA GLY A 123 -9.49 -6.80 21.62
C GLY A 123 -10.08 -7.14 20.25
N ARG A 124 -10.66 -6.18 19.52
CA ARG A 124 -11.16 -6.42 18.15
C ARG A 124 -10.01 -6.69 17.17
N PRO A 125 -10.09 -7.66 16.24
CA PRO A 125 -9.06 -7.88 15.24
C PRO A 125 -8.85 -6.65 14.35
N TYR A 126 -7.62 -6.43 13.89
CA TYR A 126 -7.30 -5.38 12.94
C TYR A 126 -6.45 -5.91 11.79
N ILE A 127 -6.95 -5.77 10.56
CA ILE A 127 -6.24 -6.10 9.33
C ILE A 127 -5.97 -4.79 8.59
N PRO A 128 -4.70 -4.39 8.35
CA PRO A 128 -4.37 -3.11 7.69
C PRO A 128 -4.59 -3.21 6.18
N ILE A 129 -5.79 -2.87 5.71
CA ILE A 129 -6.17 -2.87 4.30
C ILE A 129 -5.82 -1.51 3.71
N GLY A 130 -4.78 -1.43 2.88
CA GLY A 130 -4.29 -0.13 2.42
C GLY A 130 -3.04 -0.17 1.57
N LEU A 131 -2.41 1.01 1.44
CA LEU A 131 -1.30 1.26 0.52
C LEU A 131 -0.36 2.37 1.02
N ASN A 132 0.80 2.49 0.39
CA ASN A 132 1.65 3.67 0.52
C ASN A 132 0.91 4.87 -0.09
N MET A 133 0.90 6.03 0.56
CA MET A 133 0.26 7.26 0.05
C MET A 133 1.13 8.45 0.46
N ILE A 134 2.36 8.49 -0.04
CA ILE A 134 3.45 9.24 0.58
C ILE A 134 3.21 10.76 0.60
N SER A 135 2.61 11.28 -0.46
CA SER A 135 2.39 12.71 -0.64
C SER A 135 1.08 12.99 -1.38
N PRO A 136 0.48 14.17 -1.19
CA PRO A 136 -0.71 14.56 -1.93
C PRO A 136 -0.39 14.81 -3.41
N PRO A 137 -1.39 14.72 -4.32
CA PRO A 137 -1.19 15.13 -5.70
C PRO A 137 -0.92 16.64 -5.75
N ARG A 138 -0.15 17.10 -6.75
CA ARG A 138 0.16 18.53 -6.96
C ARG A 138 0.75 19.26 -5.74
N ALA A 139 1.44 18.54 -4.86
CA ALA A 139 2.05 19.05 -3.62
C ALA A 139 2.89 20.34 -3.76
N ALA A 140 3.47 20.60 -4.95
CA ALA A 140 4.29 21.78 -5.22
C ALA A 140 3.52 22.99 -5.81
N ALA A 141 2.21 22.88 -6.06
CA ALA A 141 1.41 23.90 -6.74
C ALA A 141 0.56 24.75 -5.79
N ASP A 142 -0.30 24.11 -4.99
CA ASP A 142 -1.21 24.77 -4.03
C ASP A 142 -1.48 23.83 -2.85
N GLU A 143 -1.48 24.37 -1.62
CA GLU A 143 -1.67 23.57 -0.40
C GLU A 143 -3.10 23.03 -0.30
N GLU A 144 -4.10 23.85 -0.64
CA GLU A 144 -5.50 23.45 -0.54
C GLU A 144 -5.90 22.47 -1.64
N GLU A 145 -5.40 22.62 -2.87
CA GLU A 145 -5.59 21.63 -3.93
C GLU A 145 -4.92 20.30 -3.58
N ALA A 146 -3.71 20.34 -3.02
CA ALA A 146 -3.02 19.15 -2.57
C ALA A 146 -3.80 18.41 -1.47
N LEU A 147 -4.28 19.12 -0.45
CA LEU A 147 -5.07 18.51 0.64
C LEU A 147 -6.44 18.01 0.15
N ARG A 148 -7.12 18.72 -0.74
CA ARG A 148 -8.36 18.21 -1.39
C ARG A 148 -8.11 16.93 -2.19
N GLY A 149 -6.98 16.84 -2.89
CA GLY A 149 -6.60 15.64 -3.63
C GLY A 149 -6.25 14.45 -2.73
N MET A 150 -5.58 14.72 -1.59
CA MET A 150 -5.38 13.73 -0.53
C MET A 150 -6.72 13.21 0.02
N GLU A 151 -7.67 14.11 0.28
CA GLU A 151 -9.00 13.75 0.79
C GLU A 151 -9.80 12.91 -0.20
N ASP A 152 -9.73 13.19 -1.52
CA ASP A 152 -10.39 12.34 -2.52
C ASP A 152 -9.84 10.91 -2.53
N TRP A 153 -8.51 10.75 -2.42
CA TRP A 153 -7.89 9.42 -2.32
C TRP A 153 -8.25 8.70 -1.01
N LEU A 154 -8.22 9.39 0.13
CA LEU A 154 -8.67 8.84 1.42
C LEU A 154 -10.14 8.40 1.36
N ARG A 155 -11.01 9.24 0.78
CA ARG A 155 -12.43 8.95 0.57
C ARG A 155 -12.63 7.72 -0.33
N ARG A 156 -11.93 7.63 -1.47
CA ARG A 156 -12.01 6.47 -2.39
C ARG A 156 -11.52 5.18 -1.74
N LEU A 157 -10.44 5.23 -0.98
CA LEU A 157 -9.92 4.08 -0.24
C LEU A 157 -10.92 3.61 0.82
N SER A 158 -11.41 4.54 1.65
CA SER A 158 -12.40 4.29 2.71
C SER A 158 -13.71 3.72 2.16
N SER A 159 -14.24 4.29 1.07
CA SER A 159 -15.46 3.77 0.43
C SER A 159 -15.30 2.37 -0.17
N ASN A 160 -14.06 1.89 -0.32
CA ASN A 160 -13.74 0.53 -0.75
C ASN A 160 -13.18 -0.32 0.41
N GLY A 161 -13.47 0.01 1.67
CA GLY A 161 -13.10 -0.80 2.84
C GLY A 161 -11.62 -0.74 3.22
N GLY A 162 -10.82 0.12 2.58
CA GLY A 162 -9.46 0.39 3.02
C GLY A 162 -9.43 1.24 4.29
N ASN A 163 -8.58 0.87 5.24
CA ASN A 163 -8.53 1.39 6.61
C ASN A 163 -7.11 1.80 7.04
N PHE A 164 -6.14 1.81 6.11
CA PHE A 164 -4.73 2.05 6.37
C PHE A 164 -4.07 2.88 5.24
N ILE A 165 -3.18 3.81 5.58
CA ILE A 165 -2.21 4.40 4.65
C ILE A 165 -0.83 4.58 5.30
N ARG A 166 0.20 4.84 4.50
CA ARG A 166 1.51 5.32 4.98
C ARG A 166 1.89 6.66 4.34
N VAL A 167 2.50 7.55 5.11
CA VAL A 167 3.00 8.88 4.68
C VAL A 167 4.47 9.04 5.07
N TRP A 168 5.29 9.69 4.22
CA TRP A 168 6.64 10.13 4.63
C TRP A 168 6.60 11.59 5.07
N LEU A 169 6.80 11.84 6.36
CA LEU A 169 6.82 13.17 6.95
C LEU A 169 7.99 14.04 6.46
N SER A 170 9.05 13.44 5.96
CA SER A 170 10.21 14.11 5.36
C SER A 170 10.03 14.48 3.88
N TYR A 171 8.91 14.11 3.24
CA TYR A 171 8.59 14.60 1.90
C TYR A 171 8.30 16.12 1.96
N PRO A 172 8.77 16.95 1.00
CA PRO A 172 8.77 18.42 1.13
C PRO A 172 7.43 19.10 1.49
N PHE A 173 6.29 18.47 1.17
CA PHE A 173 4.97 18.96 1.57
C PHE A 173 4.75 18.92 3.09
N TRP A 174 5.16 17.81 3.73
CA TRP A 174 4.97 17.52 5.15
C TRP A 174 6.17 17.95 6.01
N ASP A 175 7.35 18.10 5.40
CA ASP A 175 8.65 18.23 6.06
C ASP A 175 8.77 19.44 6.99
N VAL A 176 8.47 19.23 8.27
CA VAL A 176 8.58 20.26 9.31
C VAL A 176 10.03 20.67 9.56
N GLU A 177 11.02 19.81 9.28
CA GLU A 177 12.44 20.10 9.45
C GLU A 177 13.10 20.34 8.08
N HIS A 178 12.75 21.48 7.47
CA HIS A 178 13.17 21.84 6.12
C HIS A 178 14.20 22.98 6.06
N SER A 179 14.20 23.87 7.06
CA SER A 179 14.97 25.13 7.00
C SER A 179 16.34 25.05 7.68
N ARG A 180 16.45 24.35 8.81
CA ARG A 180 17.68 24.13 9.57
C ARG A 180 17.50 22.92 10.48
N SER A 181 18.56 22.15 10.72
CA SER A 181 18.46 21.00 11.61
C SER A 181 18.03 21.41 13.04
N GLY A 182 17.15 20.60 13.63
CA GLY A 182 16.55 20.87 14.94
C GLY A 182 15.50 22.01 14.97
N VAL A 183 15.18 22.63 13.83
CA VAL A 183 14.13 23.67 13.74
C VAL A 183 12.91 23.11 13.02
N TYR A 184 11.78 23.10 13.74
CA TYR A 184 10.54 22.50 13.28
C TYR A 184 9.47 23.55 12.99
N ASP A 185 8.93 23.50 11.78
CA ASP A 185 7.94 24.44 11.25
C ASP A 185 6.52 24.08 11.73
N ALA A 186 5.95 24.97 12.55
CA ALA A 186 4.59 24.83 13.10
C ALA A 186 3.47 25.11 12.07
N GLU A 187 3.76 25.79 10.96
CA GLU A 187 2.81 25.99 9.85
C GLU A 187 2.65 24.70 9.06
N LYS A 188 3.77 24.10 8.64
CA LYS A 188 3.76 22.78 7.98
C LYS A 188 3.13 21.69 8.86
N ALA A 189 3.31 21.78 10.18
CA ALA A 189 2.66 20.89 11.13
C ALA A 189 1.13 20.87 10.99
N ARG A 190 0.49 22.01 10.63
CA ARG A 190 -0.97 22.08 10.43
C ARG A 190 -1.46 21.25 9.25
N ARG A 191 -0.60 20.97 8.26
CA ARG A 191 -0.91 20.04 7.16
C ARG A 191 -1.06 18.62 7.70
N ILE A 192 -0.17 18.21 8.62
CA ILE A 192 -0.23 16.88 9.26
C ILE A 192 -1.45 16.82 10.21
N ASP A 193 -1.78 17.89 10.95
CA ASP A 193 -3.01 17.92 11.76
C ASP A 193 -4.25 17.68 10.89
N ARG A 194 -4.33 18.32 9.72
CA ARG A 194 -5.40 18.14 8.73
C ARG A 194 -5.41 16.74 8.13
N LEU A 195 -4.25 16.15 7.85
CA LEU A 195 -4.13 14.75 7.42
C LEU A 195 -4.73 13.80 8.47
N LEU A 196 -4.33 13.92 9.74
CA LEU A 196 -4.87 13.10 10.82
C LEU A 196 -6.39 13.28 10.95
N GLU A 197 -6.90 14.49 10.74
CA GLU A 197 -8.32 14.80 10.81
C GLU A 197 -9.12 14.23 9.63
N MET A 198 -8.59 14.28 8.40
CA MET A 198 -9.16 13.55 7.26
C MET A 198 -9.16 12.02 7.52
N CYS A 199 -8.07 11.48 8.05
CA CYS A 199 -7.96 10.07 8.41
C CYS A 199 -9.01 9.66 9.47
N ARG A 200 -9.23 10.47 10.52
CA ARG A 200 -10.30 10.23 11.52
C ARG A 200 -11.68 10.17 10.88
N ARG A 201 -12.04 11.14 10.03
CA ARG A 201 -13.34 11.18 9.34
C ARG A 201 -13.59 9.97 8.43
N HIS A 202 -12.52 9.44 7.82
CA HIS A 202 -12.60 8.31 6.89
C HIS A 202 -12.33 6.93 7.54
N GLY A 203 -12.15 6.86 8.87
CA GLY A 203 -11.87 5.61 9.57
C GLY A 203 -10.51 4.97 9.20
N ILE A 204 -9.61 5.75 8.60
CA ILE A 204 -8.29 5.30 8.14
C ILE A 204 -7.26 5.57 9.24
N ARG A 205 -6.35 4.62 9.46
CA ARG A 205 -5.17 4.82 10.29
C ARG A 205 -3.92 5.06 9.45
N VAL A 206 -2.97 5.83 9.97
CA VAL A 206 -1.76 6.23 9.22
C VAL A 206 -0.46 5.72 9.86
N LYS A 207 0.40 5.07 9.08
CA LYS A 207 1.82 4.86 9.41
C LYS A 207 2.60 6.14 9.05
N LEU A 208 3.23 6.76 10.02
CA LEU A 208 4.01 7.99 9.85
C LEU A 208 5.50 7.67 9.80
N THR A 209 6.10 7.74 8.61
CA THR A 209 7.54 7.54 8.41
C THR A 209 8.27 8.86 8.58
N MET A 210 9.20 8.96 9.54
CA MET A 210 9.89 10.22 9.83
C MET A 210 10.86 10.62 8.71
N GLU A 211 11.82 9.76 8.35
CA GLU A 211 12.87 10.09 7.36
C GLU A 211 12.94 9.16 6.14
N HIS A 212 13.58 9.62 5.08
CA HIS A 212 13.85 8.82 3.87
C HIS A 212 15.18 9.19 3.15
N PHE A 213 15.96 10.13 3.70
CA PHE A 213 17.19 10.58 3.05
C PHE A 213 18.31 9.54 3.11
N ARG A 214 19.24 9.63 2.16
CA ARG A 214 20.35 8.69 1.93
C ARG A 214 21.72 9.36 2.10
N SER A 215 21.77 10.70 2.10
CA SER A 215 22.96 11.52 2.35
C SER A 215 22.60 12.83 3.07
N VAL A 216 23.60 13.49 3.65
CA VAL A 216 23.52 14.78 4.37
C VAL A 216 24.55 15.76 3.79
N GLY A 217 24.44 16.04 2.48
CA GLY A 217 25.25 17.01 1.76
C GLY A 217 26.39 16.43 0.92
N GLU A 218 26.65 15.12 0.98
CA GLU A 218 27.66 14.46 0.15
C GLU A 218 27.24 14.31 -1.32
N VAL A 219 25.94 14.11 -1.57
CA VAL A 219 25.38 13.91 -2.93
C VAL A 219 24.43 15.06 -3.28
N ARG A 220 25.01 16.26 -3.36
CA ARG A 220 24.27 17.51 -3.56
C ARG A 220 23.34 17.45 -4.78
N GLY A 221 22.08 17.82 -4.59
CA GLY A 221 21.07 17.84 -5.64
C GLY A 221 20.39 16.48 -5.90
N SER A 222 20.78 15.42 -5.19
CA SER A 222 19.96 14.20 -5.12
C SER A 222 18.62 14.50 -4.45
N TRP A 223 17.55 13.85 -4.93
CA TRP A 223 16.22 13.90 -4.33
C TRP A 223 16.18 13.35 -2.89
N SER A 224 17.19 12.54 -2.52
CA SER A 224 17.35 11.90 -1.20
C SER A 224 18.49 12.52 -0.39
N ASP A 225 18.93 13.74 -0.71
CA ASP A 225 19.93 14.48 0.07
C ASP A 225 19.26 15.42 1.09
N LYS A 226 19.75 15.43 2.33
CA LYS A 226 19.23 16.28 3.42
C LYS A 226 20.34 17.17 3.99
N PRO A 227 20.85 18.14 3.20
CA PRO A 227 22.07 18.88 3.52
C PRO A 227 21.98 19.76 4.78
N LEU A 228 20.78 20.05 5.29
CA LEU A 228 20.60 20.81 6.54
C LEU A 228 21.17 20.12 7.79
N HIS A 229 21.39 18.80 7.75
CA HIS A 229 22.10 18.09 8.82
C HIS A 229 23.63 18.16 8.69
N HIS A 230 24.15 18.67 7.57
CA HIS A 230 25.59 18.84 7.38
C HIS A 230 26.15 19.99 8.23
N VAL A 231 27.36 19.84 8.76
CA VAL A 231 28.07 20.91 9.50
C VAL A 231 28.21 22.21 8.68
N SER A 232 28.35 22.14 7.35
CA SER A 232 28.42 23.35 6.50
C SER A 232 27.10 24.13 6.41
N SER A 233 26.00 23.53 6.86
CA SER A 233 24.67 24.12 6.92
C SER A 233 24.21 24.34 8.38
N GLY A 234 25.13 24.19 9.35
CA GLY A 234 24.85 24.33 10.78
C GLY A 234 24.20 23.10 11.42
N GLY A 235 24.19 21.95 10.74
CA GLY A 235 23.72 20.68 11.28
C GLY A 235 24.78 19.89 12.06
N PRO A 236 24.39 18.76 12.68
CA PRO A 236 25.24 18.04 13.64
C PRO A 236 26.28 17.09 13.03
N ALA A 237 26.23 16.78 11.72
CA ALA A 237 26.97 15.68 11.11
C ALA A 237 27.88 16.11 9.95
N ARG A 238 29.03 15.45 9.79
CA ARG A 238 29.98 15.63 8.66
C ARG A 238 29.73 14.65 7.51
N SER A 239 28.90 13.64 7.72
CA SER A 239 28.50 12.63 6.74
C SER A 239 27.30 11.85 7.26
N ILE A 240 26.69 11.02 6.41
CA ILE A 240 25.60 10.11 6.79
C ILE A 240 26.06 9.08 7.83
N ALA A 241 27.33 8.67 7.81
CA ALA A 241 27.92 7.84 8.86
C ALA A 241 28.00 8.60 10.20
N ASP A 242 28.50 9.84 10.18
CA ASP A 242 28.56 10.72 11.36
C ASP A 242 27.16 11.04 11.91
N PHE A 243 26.12 11.02 11.06
CA PHE A 243 24.73 11.16 11.47
C PHE A 243 24.20 9.94 12.26
N PHE A 244 24.50 8.72 11.80
CA PHE A 244 24.04 7.51 12.48
C PHE A 244 24.93 7.10 13.67
N ASP A 245 26.22 7.36 13.62
CA ASP A 245 27.19 6.92 14.65
C ASP A 245 27.44 8.02 15.70
N GLY A 246 27.31 9.30 15.34
CA GLY A 246 27.61 10.45 16.20
C GLY A 246 26.47 10.79 17.18
N GLU A 247 26.80 10.87 18.47
CA GLU A 247 25.81 11.10 19.53
C GLU A 247 25.10 12.46 19.42
N THR A 248 25.76 13.50 18.90
CA THR A 248 25.15 14.82 18.64
C THR A 248 24.00 14.73 17.63
N ALA A 249 24.16 13.92 16.57
CA ALA A 249 23.14 13.72 15.56
C ALA A 249 22.03 12.78 16.05
N ARG A 250 22.37 11.74 16.81
CA ARG A 250 21.41 10.90 17.54
C ARG A 250 20.53 11.74 18.46
N GLU A 251 21.10 12.65 19.24
CA GLU A 251 20.33 13.51 20.15
C GLU A 251 19.49 14.56 19.41
N GLN A 252 19.95 15.04 18.25
CA GLN A 252 19.12 15.87 17.37
C GLN A 252 17.88 15.09 16.89
N PHE A 253 18.05 13.82 16.48
CA PHE A 253 16.94 12.96 16.08
C PHE A 253 16.00 12.62 17.25
N ARG A 254 16.52 12.36 18.46
CA ARG A 254 15.68 12.27 19.68
C ARG A 254 14.92 13.57 19.93
N GLY A 255 15.52 14.73 19.65
CA GLY A 255 14.84 16.02 19.63
C GLY A 255 13.64 16.07 18.67
N LYS A 256 13.77 15.49 17.48
CA LYS A 256 12.69 15.36 16.49
C LYS A 256 11.56 14.45 16.99
N ILE A 257 11.90 13.28 17.54
CA ILE A 257 10.96 12.36 18.19
C ILE A 257 10.16 13.10 19.28
N ARG A 258 10.85 13.80 20.20
CA ARG A 258 10.22 14.56 21.29
C ARG A 258 9.35 15.72 20.78
N TRP A 259 9.71 16.37 19.68
CA TRP A 259 8.89 17.43 19.09
C TRP A 259 7.59 16.88 18.50
N TYR A 260 7.66 15.77 17.74
CA TYR A 260 6.47 15.07 17.25
C TYR A 260 5.60 14.58 18.41
N ALA A 261 6.19 13.99 19.45
CA ALA A 261 5.48 13.55 20.66
C ALA A 261 4.76 14.69 21.38
N LYS A 262 5.41 15.85 21.50
CA LYS A 262 4.79 17.03 22.14
C LYS A 262 3.56 17.54 21.38
N ARG A 263 3.53 17.44 20.05
CA ARG A 263 2.40 17.93 19.24
C ARG A 263 1.30 16.89 19.06
N TYR A 264 1.68 15.67 18.69
CA TYR A 264 0.74 14.62 18.31
C TYR A 264 0.43 13.67 19.47
N GLY A 265 1.42 13.38 20.32
CA GLY A 265 1.29 12.36 21.35
C GLY A 265 0.96 10.98 20.77
N ALA A 266 0.48 10.08 21.61
CA ALA A 266 -0.12 8.83 21.15
C ALA A 266 -1.58 9.08 20.74
N GLN A 267 -1.95 8.80 19.49
CA GLN A 267 -3.34 8.89 19.01
C GLN A 267 -3.77 7.60 18.32
N PRO A 268 -5.01 7.10 18.52
CA PRO A 268 -5.46 5.86 17.90
C PRO A 268 -5.65 5.91 16.36
N VAL A 269 -5.67 7.11 15.77
CA VAL A 269 -5.63 7.32 14.30
C VAL A 269 -4.24 7.07 13.72
N ILE A 270 -3.18 7.15 14.54
CA ILE A 270 -1.84 6.77 14.12
C ILE A 270 -1.75 5.24 14.28
N PHE A 271 -1.46 4.55 13.19
CA PHE A 271 -1.18 3.11 13.22
C PHE A 271 0.16 2.85 13.91
N GLY A 272 1.16 3.65 13.57
CA GLY A 272 2.50 3.57 14.14
C GLY A 272 3.46 4.59 13.53
N TRP A 273 4.62 4.68 14.16
CA TRP A 273 5.73 5.54 13.75
C TRP A 273 6.85 4.68 13.18
N GLU A 274 7.31 5.04 11.99
CA GLU A 274 8.45 4.42 11.33
C GLU A 274 9.64 5.39 11.36
N LEU A 275 10.78 4.93 11.88
CA LEU A 275 12.00 5.76 11.98
C LEU A 275 12.48 6.26 10.61
N TRP A 276 12.60 5.36 9.65
CA TRP A 276 13.14 5.64 8.32
C TRP A 276 12.49 4.77 7.25
N ASN A 277 12.39 5.29 6.03
CA ASN A 277 12.13 4.53 4.82
C ASN A 277 13.43 3.91 4.29
N GLU A 278 13.47 2.59 4.09
CA GLU A 278 14.60 1.90 3.43
C GLU A 278 15.99 2.26 3.99
N ILE A 279 16.19 2.18 5.32
CA ILE A 279 17.38 2.76 5.96
C ILE A 279 18.71 2.19 5.42
N ASN A 280 18.75 0.96 4.94
CA ASN A 280 19.90 0.33 4.30
C ASN A 280 20.25 0.86 2.89
N ALA A 281 19.51 1.85 2.36
CA ALA A 281 19.87 2.56 1.13
C ALA A 281 20.87 3.72 1.36
N VAL A 282 21.22 4.00 2.63
CA VAL A 282 22.28 4.93 3.03
C VAL A 282 23.67 4.37 2.71
N ARG A 283 24.68 5.24 2.58
CA ARG A 283 26.06 4.85 2.22
C ARG A 283 27.07 5.01 3.35
N GLY A 284 26.66 4.77 4.60
CA GLY A 284 27.55 4.77 5.77
C GLY A 284 26.82 4.67 7.10
N GLY A 285 27.58 4.40 8.17
CA GLY A 285 27.11 4.25 9.55
C GLY A 285 26.53 2.88 9.90
N ASP A 286 26.52 2.51 11.18
CA ASP A 286 25.78 1.33 11.66
C ASP A 286 24.31 1.71 11.88
N TYR A 287 23.57 1.81 10.78
CA TYR A 287 22.14 2.10 10.79
C TYR A 287 21.31 1.07 11.57
N MET A 288 21.81 -0.16 11.75
CA MET A 288 21.12 -1.19 12.53
C MET A 288 21.30 -0.98 14.02
N ALA A 289 22.51 -0.66 14.49
CA ALA A 289 22.73 -0.25 15.87
C ALA A 289 22.03 1.09 16.20
N TRP A 290 21.96 2.01 15.23
CA TRP A 290 21.15 3.23 15.36
C TRP A 290 19.65 2.90 15.49
N THR A 291 19.13 1.97 14.67
CA THR A 291 17.73 1.52 14.77
C THR A 291 17.43 0.90 16.14
N GLU A 292 18.32 0.03 16.63
CA GLU A 292 18.22 -0.59 17.96
C GLU A 292 18.21 0.45 19.09
N ALA A 293 18.93 1.56 18.93
CA ALA A 293 18.94 2.67 19.88
C ALA A 293 17.71 3.60 19.79
N MET A 294 17.06 3.70 18.63
CA MET A 294 15.97 4.67 18.40
C MET A 294 14.56 4.07 18.51
N LEU A 295 14.38 2.77 18.32
CA LEU A 295 13.08 2.12 18.55
C LEU A 295 12.57 2.28 20.00
N PRO A 296 13.41 2.15 21.06
CA PRO A 296 12.97 2.44 22.43
C PRO A 296 12.52 3.89 22.65
N GLU A 297 13.13 4.85 21.94
CA GLU A 297 12.75 6.26 22.03
C GLU A 297 11.38 6.51 21.37
N LEU A 298 11.03 5.80 20.28
CA LEU A 298 9.66 5.83 19.74
C LEU A 298 8.64 5.24 20.73
N HIS A 299 8.91 4.06 21.30
CA HIS A 299 8.04 3.41 22.28
C HIS A 299 7.76 4.32 23.50
N LYS A 300 8.80 5.00 23.99
CA LYS A 300 8.72 5.98 25.08
C LYS A 300 7.95 7.25 24.71
N ALA A 301 8.08 7.70 23.48
CA ALA A 301 7.50 8.95 22.98
C ALA A 301 6.03 8.82 22.57
N PHE A 302 5.62 7.65 22.08
CA PHE A 302 4.28 7.38 21.54
C PHE A 302 3.63 6.15 22.20
N PRO A 303 3.48 6.11 23.54
CA PRO A 303 2.99 4.94 24.25
C PRO A 303 1.57 4.56 23.78
N GLY A 304 1.45 3.41 23.13
CA GLY A 304 0.21 2.89 22.54
C GLY A 304 0.20 2.84 21.01
N ASN A 305 1.10 3.56 20.32
CA ASN A 305 1.31 3.38 18.88
C ASN A 305 2.44 2.37 18.63
N LEU A 306 2.39 1.67 17.48
CA LEU A 306 3.47 0.77 17.06
C LEU A 306 4.74 1.57 16.70
N ALA A 307 5.92 1.03 17.00
CA ALA A 307 7.22 1.55 16.57
C ALA A 307 7.89 0.58 15.57
N MET A 308 8.43 1.10 14.47
CA MET A 308 9.01 0.24 13.43
C MET A 308 10.14 0.89 12.63
N GLN A 309 10.85 0.04 11.88
CA GLN A 309 11.83 0.40 10.86
C GLN A 309 11.47 -0.34 9.56
N SER A 310 11.81 0.20 8.39
CA SER A 310 11.77 -0.53 7.11
C SER A 310 13.17 -0.72 6.50
N LEU A 311 13.34 -1.77 5.70
CA LEU A 311 14.50 -1.95 4.84
C LEU A 311 14.04 -1.84 3.38
N GLY A 312 14.95 -1.42 2.50
CA GLY A 312 14.71 -1.38 1.07
C GLY A 312 14.64 -2.75 0.43
N SER A 313 14.22 -2.76 -0.82
CA SER A 313 13.83 -3.95 -1.57
C SER A 313 14.64 -5.22 -1.26
N PHE A 314 13.95 -6.28 -0.89
CA PHE A 314 14.53 -7.61 -0.70
C PHE A 314 14.65 -8.31 -2.06
N ASP A 315 15.61 -7.83 -2.84
CA ASP A 315 15.83 -8.11 -4.26
C ASP A 315 17.11 -8.93 -4.54
N ARG A 316 17.89 -9.25 -3.50
CA ARG A 316 19.21 -9.90 -3.59
C ARG A 316 19.50 -10.86 -2.43
N ALA A 317 20.29 -11.90 -2.68
CA ALA A 317 20.62 -12.93 -1.71
C ALA A 317 21.38 -12.40 -0.50
N GLN A 318 22.30 -11.45 -0.70
CA GLN A 318 23.10 -10.83 0.36
C GLN A 318 22.27 -10.03 1.38
N SER A 319 21.04 -9.62 1.05
CA SER A 319 20.16 -8.89 1.97
C SER A 319 19.53 -9.77 3.06
N ARG A 320 19.67 -11.11 2.97
CA ARG A 320 19.06 -12.08 3.90
C ARG A 320 19.42 -11.84 5.37
N ASP A 321 20.69 -11.59 5.68
CA ASP A 321 21.13 -11.51 7.07
C ASP A 321 20.73 -10.18 7.74
N VAL A 322 20.75 -9.06 6.98
CA VAL A 322 20.22 -7.78 7.48
C VAL A 322 18.70 -7.84 7.66
N TYR A 323 17.97 -8.47 6.72
CA TYR A 323 16.53 -8.70 6.86
C TYR A 323 16.20 -9.61 8.05
N ARG A 324 17.02 -10.63 8.33
CA ARG A 324 16.87 -11.48 9.51
C ARG A 324 17.08 -10.71 10.81
N ARG A 325 18.15 -9.91 10.93
CA ARG A 325 18.40 -9.04 12.11
C ARG A 325 17.23 -8.08 12.29
N HIS A 326 16.83 -7.35 11.25
CA HIS A 326 15.71 -6.41 11.27
C HIS A 326 14.38 -7.03 11.68
N SER A 327 13.99 -8.15 11.05
CA SER A 327 12.73 -8.85 11.31
C SER A 327 12.66 -9.46 12.71
N THR A 328 13.80 -9.71 13.36
CA THR A 328 13.88 -10.30 14.71
C THR A 328 14.26 -9.29 15.81
N MET A 329 14.63 -8.06 15.45
CA MET A 329 15.11 -7.00 16.35
C MET A 329 14.12 -6.65 17.47
N PRO A 330 14.50 -6.69 18.77
CA PRO A 330 13.62 -6.23 19.85
C PRO A 330 13.12 -4.79 19.64
N GLY A 331 11.85 -4.52 19.95
CA GLY A 331 11.23 -3.19 19.81
C GLY A 331 10.81 -2.79 18.39
N ASN A 332 11.19 -3.53 17.35
CA ASN A 332 10.68 -3.34 15.98
C ASN A 332 9.37 -4.12 15.83
N ASP A 333 8.22 -3.50 16.07
CA ASP A 333 6.96 -4.24 16.31
C ASP A 333 6.47 -5.05 15.10
N LEU A 334 6.91 -4.70 13.89
CA LEU A 334 6.54 -5.38 12.64
C LEU A 334 7.77 -5.90 11.90
N ALA A 335 7.68 -7.12 11.39
CA ALA A 335 8.63 -7.66 10.43
C ALA A 335 8.22 -7.19 9.02
N GLN A 336 8.68 -5.99 8.66
CA GLN A 336 8.36 -5.36 7.38
C GLN A 336 9.31 -5.83 6.27
N VAL A 337 8.76 -6.19 5.12
CA VAL A 337 9.52 -6.50 3.90
C VAL A 337 9.03 -5.69 2.71
N HIS A 338 9.97 -5.19 1.92
CA HIS A 338 9.69 -4.57 0.62
C HIS A 338 10.12 -5.59 -0.46
N ARG A 339 9.26 -5.93 -1.42
CA ARG A 339 9.67 -6.76 -2.58
C ARG A 339 8.76 -6.48 -3.77
N TYR A 340 9.37 -6.33 -4.94
CA TYR A 340 8.72 -5.86 -6.15
C TYR A 340 8.92 -6.84 -7.31
N LEU A 341 8.04 -6.74 -8.31
CA LEU A 341 8.39 -7.11 -9.67
C LEU A 341 9.45 -6.12 -10.19
N ASP A 342 10.69 -6.58 -10.29
CA ASP A 342 11.84 -5.81 -10.78
C ASP A 342 12.71 -6.73 -11.64
N LEU A 343 12.67 -6.54 -12.96
CA LEU A 343 13.45 -7.32 -13.95
C LEU A 343 14.97 -7.03 -13.89
N GLY A 344 15.42 -6.12 -13.03
CA GLY A 344 16.82 -5.84 -12.70
C GLY A 344 17.26 -6.34 -11.32
N ALA A 345 16.39 -7.03 -10.57
CA ALA A 345 16.72 -7.69 -9.31
C ALA A 345 17.62 -8.91 -9.50
N GLU A 346 18.40 -9.25 -8.48
CA GLU A 346 19.28 -10.44 -8.44
C GLU A 346 18.51 -11.72 -8.09
N LEU A 347 17.42 -11.62 -7.33
CA LEU A 347 16.54 -12.75 -7.03
C LEU A 347 15.55 -12.96 -8.18
N GLU A 348 15.74 -14.05 -8.94
CA GLU A 348 14.86 -14.51 -10.03
C GLU A 348 13.36 -14.50 -9.69
N VAL A 349 12.99 -14.74 -8.42
CA VAL A 349 11.59 -14.71 -7.98
C VAL A 349 10.94 -13.34 -8.24
N CYS A 350 11.72 -12.25 -8.18
CA CYS A 350 11.29 -10.88 -8.44
C CYS A 350 11.01 -10.60 -9.92
N HIS A 351 11.27 -11.53 -10.84
CA HIS A 351 10.90 -11.39 -12.27
C HIS A 351 9.57 -12.08 -12.58
N GLY A 352 9.19 -13.07 -11.78
CA GLY A 352 8.06 -13.97 -12.03
C GLY A 352 6.67 -13.39 -11.67
N PRO A 353 5.66 -14.26 -11.50
CA PRO A 353 4.31 -13.84 -11.09
C PRO A 353 4.31 -13.11 -9.74
N VAL A 354 3.54 -12.03 -9.65
CA VAL A 354 3.50 -11.15 -8.48
C VAL A 354 2.99 -11.89 -7.23
N ASP A 355 2.08 -12.84 -7.39
CA ASP A 355 1.62 -13.67 -6.27
C ASP A 355 2.69 -14.63 -5.73
N VAL A 356 3.66 -15.02 -6.56
CA VAL A 356 4.78 -15.87 -6.16
C VAL A 356 5.81 -15.06 -5.38
N LEU A 357 6.27 -13.91 -5.91
CA LEU A 357 7.28 -13.07 -5.23
C LEU A 357 6.76 -12.51 -3.90
N ALA A 358 5.49 -12.14 -3.84
CA ALA A 358 4.84 -11.61 -2.65
C ALA A 358 4.70 -12.68 -1.56
N ALA A 359 4.26 -13.89 -1.91
CA ALA A 359 4.15 -14.99 -0.97
C ALA A 359 5.52 -15.54 -0.52
N ASP A 360 6.52 -15.53 -1.40
CA ASP A 360 7.89 -15.94 -1.08
C ASP A 360 8.51 -15.06 0.00
N ALA A 361 8.36 -13.73 -0.11
CA ALA A 361 8.86 -12.78 0.89
C ALA A 361 8.28 -13.04 2.30
N ILE A 362 6.97 -13.32 2.37
CA ILE A 362 6.30 -13.65 3.64
C ILE A 362 6.82 -14.98 4.22
N ARG A 363 7.01 -16.00 3.37
CA ARG A 363 7.52 -17.33 3.79
C ARG A 363 8.96 -17.26 4.27
N GLU A 364 9.81 -16.50 3.59
CA GLU A 364 11.21 -16.33 3.95
C GLU A 364 11.36 -15.66 5.33
N LEU A 365 10.60 -14.59 5.59
CA LEU A 365 10.54 -13.96 6.91
C LEU A 365 9.91 -14.89 7.97
N ALA A 366 8.83 -15.60 7.65
CA ALA A 366 8.18 -16.54 8.57
C ALA A 366 9.11 -17.70 8.98
N GLY A 367 9.99 -18.15 8.08
CA GLY A 367 11.03 -19.14 8.34
C GLY A 367 11.99 -18.75 9.46
N TRP A 368 12.24 -17.45 9.66
CA TRP A 368 13.06 -16.93 10.76
C TRP A 368 12.30 -16.76 12.09
N ARG A 369 10.99 -17.06 12.12
CA ARG A 369 10.12 -17.03 13.31
C ARG A 369 10.24 -15.71 14.09
N PRO A 370 9.92 -14.55 13.47
CA PRO A 370 10.14 -13.22 14.08
C PRO A 370 9.28 -12.93 15.32
N ARG A 371 8.28 -13.79 15.61
CA ARG A 371 7.32 -13.68 16.74
C ARG A 371 6.65 -12.30 16.83
N ARG A 372 6.31 -11.76 15.66
CA ARG A 372 5.59 -10.51 15.45
C ARG A 372 4.86 -10.55 14.09
N PRO A 373 3.99 -9.57 13.78
CA PRO A 373 3.27 -9.55 12.52
C PRO A 373 4.22 -9.28 11.35
N ILE A 374 4.08 -10.06 10.28
CA ILE A 374 4.82 -9.89 9.03
C ILE A 374 3.96 -9.08 8.05
N VAL A 375 4.54 -8.06 7.42
CA VAL A 375 3.84 -7.18 6.48
C VAL A 375 4.70 -6.96 5.23
N LEU A 376 4.13 -7.22 4.04
CA LEU A 376 4.69 -6.75 2.77
C LEU A 376 4.39 -5.24 2.66
N ALA A 377 5.27 -4.42 3.24
CA ALA A 377 5.06 -3.00 3.48
C ALA A 377 5.29 -2.12 2.23
N GLU A 378 5.99 -2.66 1.24
CA GLU A 378 5.99 -2.14 -0.13
C GLU A 378 6.03 -3.28 -1.14
N SER A 379 5.24 -3.13 -2.21
CA SER A 379 5.27 -4.01 -3.37
C SER A 379 4.63 -3.35 -4.60
N GLY A 380 4.53 -4.10 -5.69
CA GLY A 380 4.08 -3.65 -6.99
C GLY A 380 5.12 -4.03 -8.05
N ALA A 381 5.32 -3.15 -9.01
CA ALA A 381 6.28 -3.32 -10.08
C ALA A 381 7.07 -2.02 -10.28
N VAL A 382 8.33 -2.15 -10.67
CA VAL A 382 9.24 -1.05 -10.98
C VAL A 382 9.96 -1.31 -12.29
N GLU A 383 10.42 -0.25 -12.95
CA GLU A 383 11.45 -0.37 -13.98
C GLU A 383 12.77 -0.86 -13.35
N PRO A 384 13.63 -1.57 -14.11
CA PRO A 384 14.82 -2.25 -13.60
C PRO A 384 15.63 -1.44 -12.59
N LYS A 385 15.96 -2.06 -11.45
CA LYS A 385 16.71 -1.47 -10.32
C LYS A 385 16.02 -0.26 -9.69
N HIS A 386 14.69 -0.31 -9.61
CA HIS A 386 13.84 0.75 -9.02
C HIS A 386 14.01 2.13 -9.68
N SER A 387 14.27 2.15 -10.99
CA SER A 387 14.53 3.39 -11.75
C SER A 387 13.27 4.21 -12.08
N GLY A 388 12.07 3.68 -11.80
CA GLY A 388 10.81 4.39 -11.90
C GLY A 388 9.58 3.46 -11.82
N PRO A 389 8.36 4.01 -11.95
CA PRO A 389 7.14 3.20 -12.05
C PRO A 389 7.14 2.32 -13.29
N PHE A 390 6.69 1.07 -13.14
CA PHE A 390 6.68 0.08 -14.22
C PHE A 390 5.90 0.54 -15.46
N ARG A 391 6.53 0.41 -16.63
CA ARG A 391 6.00 0.88 -17.92
C ARG A 391 4.63 0.29 -18.29
N LEU A 392 4.30 -0.91 -17.82
CA LEU A 392 3.05 -1.60 -18.14
C LEU A 392 1.88 -1.18 -17.23
N TYR A 393 2.07 -0.33 -16.23
CA TYR A 393 0.96 0.14 -15.39
C TYR A 393 -0.15 0.86 -16.17
N ALA A 394 0.18 1.57 -17.26
CA ALA A 394 -0.83 2.21 -18.11
C ALA A 394 -1.69 1.19 -18.91
N ALA A 395 -1.22 -0.05 -19.05
CA ALA A 395 -1.94 -1.15 -19.70
C ALA A 395 -2.77 -1.97 -18.69
N ASP A 396 -2.33 -2.07 -17.43
CA ASP A 396 -3.02 -2.82 -16.37
C ASP A 396 -4.24 -2.08 -15.80
N ARG A 397 -5.26 -1.90 -16.66
CA ARG A 397 -6.56 -1.29 -16.32
C ARG A 397 -7.44 -2.16 -15.43
N GLU A 398 -7.16 -3.45 -15.40
CA GLU A 398 -7.87 -4.44 -14.59
C GLU A 398 -7.26 -4.59 -13.18
N GLY A 399 -6.02 -4.15 -12.97
CA GLY A 399 -5.35 -4.15 -11.67
C GLY A 399 -4.79 -5.52 -11.27
N VAL A 400 -4.29 -6.32 -12.22
CA VAL A 400 -3.78 -7.68 -11.97
C VAL A 400 -2.60 -7.66 -10.99
N ILE A 401 -1.69 -6.69 -11.11
CA ILE A 401 -0.57 -6.54 -10.17
C ILE A 401 -1.07 -6.17 -8.76
N LEU A 402 -2.02 -5.22 -8.65
CA LEU A 402 -2.61 -4.82 -7.37
C LEU A 402 -3.32 -5.99 -6.68
N HIS A 403 -4.11 -6.75 -7.44
CA HIS A 403 -4.84 -7.91 -6.95
C HIS A 403 -3.90 -8.94 -6.30
N ASP A 404 -2.81 -9.28 -7.00
CA ASP A 404 -1.85 -10.25 -6.50
C ASP A 404 -1.08 -9.72 -5.26
N VAL A 405 -0.76 -8.42 -5.21
CA VAL A 405 -0.17 -7.75 -4.02
C VAL A 405 -1.12 -7.78 -2.82
N LEU A 406 -2.43 -7.58 -3.01
CA LEU A 406 -3.39 -7.59 -1.90
C LEU A 406 -3.60 -9.02 -1.36
N PHE A 407 -3.82 -10.00 -2.24
CA PHE A 407 -4.25 -11.34 -1.82
C PHE A 407 -3.09 -12.24 -1.38
N ALA A 408 -2.00 -12.33 -2.16
CA ALA A 408 -0.97 -13.35 -1.94
C ALA A 408 -0.29 -13.29 -0.56
N PRO A 409 0.09 -12.11 -0.01
CA PRO A 409 0.74 -12.03 1.31
C PRO A 409 -0.12 -12.57 2.44
N PHE A 410 -1.40 -12.18 2.48
CA PHE A 410 -2.32 -12.58 3.54
C PHE A 410 -2.49 -14.10 3.55
N PHE A 411 -2.78 -14.71 2.39
CA PHE A 411 -2.92 -16.17 2.27
C PHE A 411 -1.58 -16.94 2.40
N ALA A 412 -0.43 -16.25 2.39
CA ALA A 412 0.87 -16.79 2.77
C ALA A 412 1.19 -16.68 4.27
N GLY A 413 0.31 -16.04 5.07
CA GLY A 413 0.45 -15.91 6.53
C GLY A 413 0.84 -14.51 7.02
N ALA A 414 0.78 -13.47 6.17
CA ALA A 414 0.99 -12.09 6.59
C ALA A 414 -0.16 -11.58 7.47
N ALA A 415 0.11 -10.50 8.22
CA ALA A 415 -0.87 -9.86 9.10
C ALA A 415 -1.95 -9.05 8.37
N GLY A 416 -1.81 -8.89 7.05
CA GLY A 416 -2.73 -8.18 6.18
C GLY A 416 -2.34 -8.31 4.71
N PRO A 417 -3.04 -7.58 3.83
CA PRO A 417 -2.68 -7.50 2.41
C PRO A 417 -1.33 -6.79 2.23
N GLY A 418 -0.71 -6.98 1.07
CA GLY A 418 0.48 -6.21 0.68
C GLY A 418 0.14 -4.74 0.39
N GLN A 419 1.08 -3.86 0.69
CA GLN A 419 0.92 -2.41 0.56
C GLN A 419 1.56 -1.96 -0.76
N ILE A 420 0.75 -1.75 -1.79
CA ILE A 420 1.23 -1.27 -3.09
C ILE A 420 1.97 0.07 -2.94
N TRP A 421 3.07 0.24 -3.67
CA TRP A 421 3.91 1.44 -3.63
C TRP A 421 3.36 2.57 -4.49
N HIS A 422 3.00 2.31 -5.75
CA HIS A 422 2.58 3.36 -6.69
C HIS A 422 1.08 3.70 -6.57
N TRP A 423 0.70 4.46 -5.53
CA TRP A 423 -0.70 4.88 -5.35
C TRP A 423 -1.17 5.87 -6.41
N ASP A 424 -0.30 6.75 -6.88
CA ASP A 424 -0.62 7.81 -7.83
C ASP A 424 -0.51 7.31 -9.27
N ALA A 425 0.67 6.77 -9.64
CA ALA A 425 1.01 6.37 -11.00
C ALA A 425 0.31 5.08 -11.48
N TYR A 426 -0.30 4.32 -10.56
CA TYR A 426 -1.00 3.07 -10.88
C TYR A 426 -2.41 3.01 -10.28
N VAL A 427 -2.57 3.01 -8.94
CA VAL A 427 -3.90 2.82 -8.32
C VAL A 427 -4.86 3.95 -8.68
N ALA A 428 -4.47 5.21 -8.47
CA ALA A 428 -5.29 6.37 -8.77
C ALA A 428 -5.40 6.63 -10.28
N ALA A 429 -4.32 6.44 -11.03
CA ALA A 429 -4.29 6.61 -12.49
C ALA A 429 -5.25 5.66 -13.25
N ASN A 430 -5.53 4.48 -12.69
CA ASN A 430 -6.42 3.47 -13.25
C ASN A 430 -7.73 3.27 -12.46
N ASP A 431 -8.01 4.09 -11.44
CA ASP A 431 -9.18 4.00 -10.55
C ASP A 431 -9.39 2.61 -9.89
N LEU A 432 -8.30 1.94 -9.53
CA LEU A 432 -8.27 0.54 -9.07
C LEU A 432 -8.74 0.34 -7.62
N TRP A 433 -9.34 1.35 -6.98
CA TRP A 433 -9.75 1.32 -5.57
C TRP A 433 -10.72 0.19 -5.24
N TRP A 434 -11.49 -0.28 -6.22
CA TRP A 434 -12.43 -1.38 -6.05
C TRP A 434 -11.77 -2.69 -5.61
N HIS A 435 -10.48 -2.91 -5.88
CA HIS A 435 -9.73 -4.09 -5.41
C HIS A 435 -9.66 -4.19 -3.89
N PHE A 436 -9.55 -3.06 -3.18
CA PHE A 436 -9.59 -3.05 -1.71
C PHE A 436 -10.94 -3.58 -1.19
N SER A 437 -12.04 -3.32 -1.89
CA SER A 437 -13.37 -3.83 -1.50
C SER A 437 -13.45 -5.35 -1.64
N ARG A 438 -12.76 -5.93 -2.63
CA ARG A 438 -12.73 -7.37 -2.87
C ARG A 438 -11.96 -8.09 -1.77
N PHE A 439 -10.83 -7.52 -1.34
CA PHE A 439 -10.08 -8.05 -0.22
C PHE A 439 -10.85 -7.88 1.09
N ALA A 440 -11.44 -6.71 1.34
CA ALA A 440 -12.23 -6.41 2.54
C ALA A 440 -13.42 -7.36 2.73
N GLU A 441 -14.16 -7.67 1.65
CA GLU A 441 -15.29 -8.62 1.70
C GLU A 441 -14.85 -10.06 2.02
N VAL A 442 -13.64 -10.46 1.61
CA VAL A 442 -13.08 -11.79 1.92
C VAL A 442 -12.70 -11.95 3.39
N VAL A 443 -12.05 -10.93 3.96
CA VAL A 443 -11.63 -10.92 5.37
C VAL A 443 -12.71 -10.38 6.33
N LYS A 444 -13.91 -10.10 5.81
CA LYS A 444 -15.05 -9.66 6.61
C LYS A 444 -15.40 -10.67 7.70
N ASP A 445 -15.67 -10.13 8.89
CA ASP A 445 -15.98 -10.85 10.13
C ASP A 445 -14.92 -11.88 10.54
N LEU A 446 -13.69 -11.73 10.05
CA LEU A 446 -12.56 -12.61 10.39
C LEU A 446 -11.81 -12.08 11.62
N ASP A 447 -11.42 -13.00 12.51
CA ASP A 447 -10.57 -12.72 13.67
C ASP A 447 -9.29 -13.58 13.57
N PRO A 448 -8.28 -13.18 12.76
CA PRO A 448 -7.08 -13.98 12.53
C PRO A 448 -6.35 -14.41 13.82
N PRO A 449 -6.19 -13.57 14.86
CA PRO A 449 -5.60 -13.99 16.13
C PRO A 449 -6.37 -15.10 16.87
N ALA A 450 -7.68 -15.26 16.64
CA ALA A 450 -8.46 -16.38 17.21
C ALA A 450 -8.47 -17.64 16.33
N GLU A 451 -8.13 -17.53 15.04
CA GLU A 451 -8.10 -18.68 14.14
C GLU A 451 -6.82 -19.52 14.28
N GLY A 452 -5.72 -18.94 14.76
CA GLY A 452 -4.44 -19.64 14.88
C GLY A 452 -3.87 -20.12 13.54
N PHE A 453 -4.21 -19.43 12.43
CA PHE A 453 -4.01 -19.89 11.05
C PHE A 453 -2.65 -20.52 10.74
N GLU A 454 -2.66 -21.68 10.10
CA GLU A 454 -1.49 -22.35 9.51
C GLU A 454 -1.47 -22.10 7.98
N PRO A 455 -0.48 -21.36 7.43
CA PRO A 455 -0.36 -21.15 5.99
C PRO A 455 0.25 -22.37 5.29
N TYR A 456 -0.36 -22.81 4.19
CA TYR A 456 0.11 -23.93 3.37
C TYR A 456 -0.35 -23.80 1.91
N MET A 457 0.17 -24.67 1.03
CA MET A 457 -0.31 -24.79 -0.35
C MET A 457 -1.17 -26.04 -0.49
N LEU A 458 -2.35 -25.91 -1.10
CA LEU A 458 -3.13 -27.06 -1.56
C LEU A 458 -2.61 -27.52 -2.94
N PRO A 459 -2.24 -28.80 -3.13
CA PRO A 459 -1.77 -29.30 -4.42
C PRO A 459 -2.85 -29.23 -5.50
N HIS A 460 -2.53 -28.64 -6.63
CA HIS A 460 -3.37 -28.62 -7.83
C HIS A 460 -2.49 -28.45 -9.09
N GLU A 461 -2.81 -29.12 -10.19
CA GLU A 461 -1.98 -29.14 -11.41
C GLU A 461 -1.91 -27.78 -12.11
N ARG A 462 -3.05 -27.08 -12.22
CA ARG A 462 -3.16 -25.73 -12.80
C ARG A 462 -3.08 -24.56 -11.81
N LEU A 463 -3.60 -24.69 -10.59
CA LEU A 463 -3.84 -23.56 -9.69
C LEU A 463 -2.75 -23.43 -8.64
N ARG A 464 -2.29 -22.20 -8.38
CA ARG A 464 -1.54 -21.87 -7.16
C ARG A 464 -2.57 -21.60 -6.07
N VAL A 465 -2.77 -22.56 -5.16
CA VAL A 465 -3.80 -22.49 -4.12
C VAL A 465 -3.17 -22.22 -2.76
N TYR A 466 -3.15 -20.94 -2.38
CA TYR A 466 -2.63 -20.46 -1.10
C TYR A 466 -3.73 -20.61 -0.04
N ALA A 467 -3.47 -21.33 1.04
CA ALA A 467 -4.48 -21.67 2.04
C ALA A 467 -4.04 -21.34 3.47
N LEU A 468 -5.00 -20.86 4.28
CA LEU A 468 -4.89 -20.61 5.71
C LEU A 468 -5.86 -21.54 6.44
N LYS A 469 -5.32 -22.54 7.15
CA LYS A 469 -6.10 -23.49 7.97
C LYS A 469 -6.18 -22.96 9.40
N GLY A 470 -7.34 -22.49 9.82
CA GLY A 470 -7.62 -22.04 11.19
C GLY A 470 -8.37 -23.08 12.01
N GLY A 471 -8.69 -22.72 13.25
CA GLY A 471 -9.50 -23.53 14.15
C GLY A 471 -10.97 -23.66 13.72
N ARG A 472 -11.56 -22.59 13.16
CA ARG A 472 -12.98 -22.55 12.71
C ARG A 472 -13.12 -22.36 11.21
N THR A 473 -12.12 -21.74 10.58
CA THR A 473 -12.17 -21.32 9.18
C THR A 473 -11.05 -21.97 8.37
N LEU A 474 -11.36 -22.47 7.17
CA LEU A 474 -10.38 -22.66 6.10
C LEU A 474 -10.60 -21.57 5.05
N LEU A 475 -9.59 -20.75 4.81
CA LEU A 475 -9.56 -19.79 3.70
C LEU A 475 -8.57 -20.30 2.65
N ALA A 476 -8.95 -20.30 1.37
CA ALA A 476 -8.02 -20.58 0.29
C ALA A 476 -8.22 -19.62 -0.90
N TRP A 477 -7.15 -19.05 -1.41
CA TRP A 477 -7.13 -18.23 -2.61
C TRP A 477 -6.52 -19.04 -3.75
N CYS A 478 -7.34 -19.27 -4.76
CA CYS A 478 -7.07 -20.13 -5.90
C CYS A 478 -6.67 -19.26 -7.09
N ARG A 479 -5.37 -19.05 -7.29
CA ARG A 479 -4.84 -18.27 -8.42
C ARG A 479 -4.59 -19.18 -9.63
N ASP A 480 -5.00 -18.74 -10.83
CA ASP A 480 -4.67 -19.46 -12.06
C ASP A 480 -3.16 -19.45 -12.30
N GLY A 481 -2.53 -20.63 -12.29
CA GLY A 481 -1.08 -20.76 -12.40
C GLY A 481 -0.54 -20.32 -13.76
N ARG A 482 -1.37 -20.37 -14.82
CA ARG A 482 -1.00 -19.95 -16.18
C ARG A 482 -1.16 -18.45 -16.43
N ASN A 483 -1.68 -17.71 -15.47
CA ASN A 483 -1.96 -16.29 -15.60
C ASN A 483 -0.99 -15.47 -14.74
N SER A 484 -0.42 -14.42 -15.32
CA SER A 484 0.61 -13.58 -14.74
C SER A 484 0.58 -12.18 -15.35
N TRP A 485 1.38 -11.26 -14.80
CA TRP A 485 1.63 -9.95 -15.40
C TRP A 485 2.21 -10.08 -16.82
N GLU A 486 3.05 -11.08 -17.05
CA GLU A 486 3.71 -11.30 -18.35
C GLU A 486 2.70 -11.75 -19.40
N ALA A 487 1.86 -12.75 -19.09
CA ALA A 487 0.82 -13.21 -19.99
C ALA A 487 -0.16 -12.07 -20.35
N GLU A 488 -0.78 -11.40 -19.37
CA GLU A 488 -1.81 -10.40 -19.66
C GLU A 488 -1.24 -9.06 -20.19
N LEU A 489 -0.14 -8.56 -19.61
CA LEU A 489 0.31 -7.18 -19.86
C LEU A 489 1.47 -7.10 -20.87
N ASN A 490 2.32 -8.12 -20.95
CA ASN A 490 3.45 -8.14 -21.89
C ASN A 490 3.09 -8.86 -23.19
N ASN A 491 2.40 -10.00 -23.11
CA ASN A 491 2.04 -10.82 -24.27
C ASN A 491 0.63 -10.52 -24.82
N GLY A 492 -0.24 -9.90 -24.02
CA GLY A 492 -1.62 -9.59 -24.39
C GLY A 492 -2.56 -10.81 -24.38
N GLU A 493 -2.18 -11.88 -23.68
CA GLU A 493 -2.95 -13.11 -23.55
C GLU A 493 -4.12 -12.91 -22.55
N PRO A 494 -5.39 -13.00 -22.98
CA PRO A 494 -6.51 -12.76 -22.10
C PRO A 494 -6.70 -13.91 -21.09
N PRO A 495 -7.19 -13.62 -19.86
CA PRO A 495 -7.38 -14.66 -18.85
C PRO A 495 -8.46 -15.68 -19.28
N GLU A 496 -8.04 -16.94 -19.34
CA GLU A 496 -8.93 -18.08 -19.56
C GLU A 496 -10.01 -18.20 -18.47
N THR A 497 -11.12 -18.85 -18.81
CA THR A 497 -12.14 -19.24 -17.82
C THR A 497 -11.88 -20.66 -17.35
N ILE A 498 -11.47 -20.81 -16.10
CA ILE A 498 -11.32 -22.11 -15.45
C ILE A 498 -12.71 -22.70 -15.18
N ARG A 499 -12.89 -23.99 -15.48
CA ARG A 499 -14.14 -24.74 -15.27
C ARG A 499 -13.84 -26.11 -14.72
N GLY A 500 -14.67 -26.60 -13.80
CA GLY A 500 -14.60 -27.98 -13.31
C GLY A 500 -13.35 -28.32 -12.49
N ALA A 501 -12.54 -27.34 -12.09
CA ALA A 501 -11.43 -27.55 -11.17
C ALA A 501 -11.94 -28.10 -9.83
N VAL A 502 -11.18 -29.00 -9.20
CA VAL A 502 -11.59 -29.69 -7.97
C VAL A 502 -10.52 -29.53 -6.91
N LEU A 503 -10.93 -29.16 -5.69
CA LEU A 503 -10.08 -29.19 -4.51
C LEU A 503 -10.50 -30.30 -3.56
N LYS A 504 -9.52 -30.99 -2.99
CA LYS A 504 -9.70 -31.90 -1.84
C LYS A 504 -9.54 -31.10 -0.55
N LEU A 505 -10.50 -31.21 0.35
CA LEU A 505 -10.60 -30.43 1.58
C LEU A 505 -10.98 -31.34 2.75
N ASP A 506 -10.11 -31.38 3.76
CA ASP A 506 -10.27 -32.24 4.94
C ASP A 506 -10.83 -31.47 6.14
N GLY A 507 -11.84 -32.07 6.78
CA GLY A 507 -12.47 -31.52 7.98
C GLY A 507 -13.14 -30.16 7.74
N VAL A 508 -13.98 -30.08 6.70
CA VAL A 508 -14.83 -28.92 6.39
C VAL A 508 -16.30 -29.34 6.31
N ARG A 509 -17.19 -28.47 6.77
CA ARG A 509 -18.65 -28.71 6.88
C ARG A 509 -19.45 -27.94 5.83
N LYS A 510 -19.11 -26.68 5.58
CA LYS A 510 -19.75 -25.81 4.59
C LYS A 510 -18.69 -25.07 3.79
N VAL A 511 -18.94 -24.84 2.50
CA VAL A 511 -18.03 -24.12 1.59
C VAL A 511 -18.80 -23.04 0.86
N ARG A 512 -18.20 -21.85 0.76
CA ARG A 512 -18.66 -20.75 -0.09
C ARG A 512 -17.51 -20.25 -0.94
N PHE A 513 -17.81 -19.72 -2.11
CA PHE A 513 -16.85 -19.13 -3.02
C PHE A 513 -17.15 -17.66 -3.21
N TYR A 514 -16.10 -16.84 -3.23
CA TYR A 514 -16.16 -15.44 -3.64
C TYR A 514 -15.35 -15.27 -4.93
N ASP A 515 -15.97 -14.69 -5.95
CA ASP A 515 -15.30 -14.27 -7.18
C ASP A 515 -14.92 -12.78 -7.06
N PRO A 516 -13.64 -12.44 -6.83
CA PRO A 516 -13.21 -11.04 -6.67
C PRO A 516 -13.48 -10.18 -7.90
N TRP A 517 -13.52 -10.80 -9.09
CA TRP A 517 -13.67 -10.12 -10.37
C TRP A 517 -15.14 -9.83 -10.70
N LYS A 518 -16.09 -10.52 -10.04
CA LYS A 518 -17.54 -10.24 -10.12
C LYS A 518 -18.11 -9.58 -8.86
N ALA A 519 -17.40 -9.66 -7.73
CA ALA A 519 -17.89 -9.29 -6.38
C ALA A 519 -19.04 -10.18 -5.86
N GLU A 520 -19.10 -11.44 -6.30
CA GLU A 520 -20.23 -12.35 -6.02
C GLU A 520 -19.84 -13.50 -5.10
N TRP A 521 -20.68 -13.79 -4.11
CA TRP A 521 -20.64 -15.02 -3.32
C TRP A 521 -21.53 -16.10 -3.94
N SER A 522 -21.08 -17.35 -3.91
CA SER A 522 -21.86 -18.55 -4.27
C SER A 522 -21.62 -19.69 -3.28
N GLU A 523 -22.59 -20.60 -3.13
CA GLU A 523 -22.47 -21.77 -2.25
C GLU A 523 -21.77 -22.93 -2.98
N GLY A 524 -20.94 -23.69 -2.27
CA GLY A 524 -20.26 -24.88 -2.77
C GLY A 524 -20.85 -26.19 -2.22
N GLN A 525 -20.88 -27.24 -3.03
CA GLN A 525 -21.31 -28.58 -2.61
C GLN A 525 -20.11 -29.49 -2.32
N LEU A 526 -19.92 -29.86 -1.04
CA LEU A 526 -18.98 -30.90 -0.64
C LEU A 526 -19.48 -32.28 -1.05
N ARG A 527 -18.63 -33.05 -1.73
CA ARG A 527 -18.89 -34.45 -2.10
C ARG A 527 -17.65 -35.29 -1.78
N ARG A 528 -17.75 -36.16 -0.76
CA ARG A 528 -16.67 -37.06 -0.31
C ARG A 528 -15.32 -36.34 -0.09
N GLY A 529 -15.33 -35.23 0.66
CA GLY A 529 -14.13 -34.43 0.93
C GLY A 529 -13.57 -33.66 -0.28
N SER A 530 -14.31 -33.59 -1.38
CA SER A 530 -13.94 -32.79 -2.57
C SER A 530 -14.99 -31.72 -2.87
N VAL A 531 -14.57 -30.62 -3.46
CA VAL A 531 -15.46 -29.55 -3.93
C VAL A 531 -15.08 -29.14 -5.35
N THR A 532 -16.07 -29.01 -6.24
CA THR A 532 -15.87 -28.44 -7.57
C THR A 532 -15.98 -26.93 -7.50
N LEU A 533 -15.01 -26.22 -8.06
CA LEU A 533 -15.01 -24.76 -8.13
C LEU A 533 -15.99 -24.26 -9.22
N PRO A 534 -16.73 -23.17 -8.99
CA PRO A 534 -17.52 -22.49 -10.02
C PRO A 534 -16.61 -21.96 -11.14
N ALA A 535 -17.20 -21.50 -12.24
CA ALA A 535 -16.43 -20.94 -13.35
C ALA A 535 -15.90 -19.53 -13.03
N PHE A 536 -14.58 -19.35 -13.06
CA PHE A 536 -13.90 -18.09 -12.72
C PHE A 536 -12.77 -17.75 -13.69
N LYS A 537 -12.30 -16.50 -13.64
CA LYS A 537 -11.10 -16.00 -14.34
C LYS A 537 -10.10 -15.48 -13.31
N ARG A 538 -8.80 -15.56 -13.61
CA ARG A 538 -7.66 -15.08 -12.80
C ARG A 538 -7.55 -15.70 -11.39
N SER A 539 -8.54 -15.52 -10.52
CA SER A 539 -8.56 -16.10 -9.16
C SER A 539 -9.97 -16.29 -8.58
N LEU A 540 -10.10 -17.23 -7.64
CA LEU A 540 -11.29 -17.41 -6.80
C LEU A 540 -10.89 -17.51 -5.32
N VAL A 541 -11.69 -16.99 -4.40
CA VAL A 541 -11.56 -17.30 -2.96
C VAL A 541 -12.56 -18.37 -2.55
N LEU A 542 -12.10 -19.29 -1.70
CA LEU A 542 -12.88 -20.29 -1.00
C LEU A 542 -12.84 -19.97 0.50
N LYS A 543 -14.02 -19.85 1.12
CA LYS A 543 -14.18 -19.74 2.59
C LYS A 543 -15.01 -20.94 3.05
N ALA A 544 -14.46 -21.72 3.96
CA ALA A 544 -15.10 -22.92 4.47
C ALA A 544 -15.12 -22.95 6.00
N GLU A 545 -16.24 -23.41 6.55
CA GLU A 545 -16.43 -23.69 7.97
C GLU A 545 -15.82 -25.06 8.28
N ARG A 546 -15.00 -25.15 9.34
CA ARG A 546 -14.39 -26.38 9.84
C ARG A 546 -15.21 -26.94 10.98
#